data_AF-A0A383B6L0-F1
#
_entry.id   AF-A0A383B6L0-F1
#
_cell.length_a   1.000
_cell.length_b   1.000
_cell.length_c   1.000
_cell.angle_alpha   90.00
_cell.angle_beta   90.00
_cell.angle_gamma   90.00
#
_symmetry.space_group_name_H-M   'P 1'
#
loop_
_entity.id
_entity.type
_entity.pdbx_description
1 polymer ?
#
loop_
_entity_poly.entity_id
_entity_poly.type
_entity_poly.pdbx_seq_one_letter_code
_entity_poly.pdbx_strand_id
1 'polypeptide(L)'
;GAEDITTAGDSLDVLVAMNPAALVTNVGNLITGGLIIVDSGSFTAKNLTKAKYKTNPLEDGSLNGFRLLSIDISKQVLSAVEPFGLGHKSSLRCKNIWALGLVMWLFDRDRDPTIESLKTKFANKPEIANANIAALNAGHAYGETAELPTGIHVYKVPKAKVSPGTYRNITGTTALAWGLIAGSELSEIDLVFASYPITPASNVLHELVTHKQFRVKTFQAEDEIAAVCAAVGASFAGSLGVTSSAG
;
A
#
# COMPACT_ATOMS: atom_id res chain seq x y z
N GLY A 1 -9.03 15.14 3.67
CA GLY A 1 -9.83 13.89 3.69
C GLY A 1 -11.24 14.04 4.26
N ALA A 2 -11.83 15.24 4.26
CA ALA A 2 -13.24 15.44 4.59
C ALA A 2 -14.11 15.74 3.36
N GLU A 3 -13.46 15.91 2.20
CA GLU A 3 -14.05 16.14 0.90
C GLU A 3 -13.70 14.97 -0.02
N ASP A 4 -14.35 14.92 -1.17
CA ASP A 4 -14.11 13.89 -2.18
C ASP A 4 -12.67 13.99 -2.70
N ILE A 5 -11.99 12.85 -2.82
CA ILE A 5 -10.58 12.78 -3.19
C ILE A 5 -10.47 12.21 -4.60
N THR A 6 -10.05 13.05 -5.54
CA THR A 6 -9.91 12.67 -6.95
C THR A 6 -8.46 12.48 -7.40
N THR A 7 -7.49 12.95 -6.59
CA THR A 7 -6.05 12.87 -6.89
C THR A 7 -5.24 12.52 -5.64
N ALA A 8 -3.99 12.07 -5.83
CA ALA A 8 -3.07 11.76 -4.73
C ALA A 8 -2.44 13.01 -4.07
N GLY A 9 -2.62 14.20 -4.66
CA GLY A 9 -1.92 15.43 -4.27
C GLY A 9 -0.48 15.51 -4.79
N ASP A 10 0.09 16.72 -4.74
CA ASP A 10 1.43 17.02 -5.28
C ASP A 10 2.56 16.90 -4.24
N SER A 11 2.23 16.89 -2.95
CA SER A 11 3.21 16.92 -1.87
C SER A 11 2.74 16.12 -0.66
N LEU A 12 3.69 15.71 0.17
CA LEU A 12 3.48 14.94 1.39
C LEU A 12 3.46 15.88 2.59
N ASP A 13 2.56 15.62 3.55
CA ASP A 13 2.58 16.26 4.87
C ASP A 13 3.43 15.46 5.88
N VAL A 14 3.40 14.13 5.75
CA VAL A 14 4.07 13.18 6.64
C VAL A 14 4.77 12.11 5.81
N LEU A 15 6.08 11.96 6.01
CA LEU A 15 6.92 10.94 5.40
C LEU A 15 7.34 9.90 6.44
N VAL A 16 6.92 8.65 6.24
CA VAL A 16 7.36 7.51 7.05
C VAL A 16 8.46 6.75 6.31
N ALA A 17 9.72 6.90 6.75
CA ALA A 17 10.89 6.32 6.11
C ALA A 17 11.48 5.15 6.93
N MET A 18 11.22 3.92 6.47
CA MET A 18 11.69 2.68 7.11
C MET A 18 13.16 2.32 6.79
N ASN A 19 13.83 3.10 5.94
CA ASN A 19 15.24 2.95 5.57
C ASN A 19 15.74 4.23 4.87
N PRO A 20 17.06 4.39 4.68
CA PRO A 20 17.63 5.56 4.01
C PRO A 20 17.18 5.74 2.54
N ALA A 21 16.94 4.65 1.81
CA ALA A 21 16.51 4.73 0.41
C ALA A 21 15.11 5.36 0.26
N ALA A 22 14.19 5.01 1.17
CA ALA A 22 12.86 5.62 1.22
C ALA A 22 12.95 7.12 1.54
N LEU A 23 13.87 7.52 2.43
CA LEU A 23 14.10 8.92 2.76
C LEU A 23 14.61 9.71 1.55
N VAL A 24 15.73 9.30 0.93
CA VAL A 24 16.35 10.06 -0.18
C VAL A 24 15.42 10.21 -1.38
N THR A 25 14.60 9.19 -1.65
CA THR A 25 13.71 9.15 -2.81
C THR A 25 12.53 10.12 -2.65
N ASN A 26 12.05 10.32 -1.42
CA ASN A 26 10.75 10.98 -1.18
C ASN A 26 10.85 12.28 -0.39
N VAL A 27 11.98 12.59 0.26
CA VAL A 27 12.12 13.81 1.08
C VAL A 27 11.90 15.09 0.26
N GLY A 28 12.22 15.08 -1.04
CA GLY A 28 11.96 16.22 -1.93
C GLY A 28 10.47 16.50 -2.18
N ASN A 29 9.59 15.52 -1.95
CA ASN A 29 8.14 15.68 -2.09
C ASN A 29 7.48 16.10 -0.77
N LEU A 30 8.23 16.18 0.34
CA LEU A 30 7.71 16.58 1.64
C LEU A 30 7.67 18.11 1.74
N ILE A 31 6.54 18.67 2.18
CA ILE A 31 6.42 20.11 2.41
C ILE A 31 7.43 20.59 3.46
N THR A 32 7.89 21.83 3.34
CA THR A 32 8.71 22.46 4.39
C THR A 32 7.95 22.48 5.71
N GLY A 33 8.61 22.08 6.81
CA GLY A 33 7.96 21.88 8.11
C GLY A 33 7.12 20.60 8.21
N GLY A 34 7.07 19.78 7.16
CA GLY A 34 6.46 18.44 7.18
C GLY A 34 7.11 17.53 8.22
N LEU A 35 6.41 16.45 8.57
CA LEU A 35 6.87 15.48 9.58
C LEU A 35 7.59 14.31 8.91
N ILE A 36 8.78 13.98 9.40
CA ILE A 36 9.54 12.80 9.02
C ILE A 36 9.55 11.83 10.19
N ILE A 37 9.04 10.61 9.99
CA ILE A 37 9.15 9.51 10.96
C ILE A 37 10.15 8.51 10.39
N VAL A 38 11.29 8.31 11.06
CA VAL A 38 12.35 7.42 10.58
C VAL A 38 12.62 6.28 11.55
N ASP A 39 12.87 5.09 10.98
CA ASP A 39 13.44 3.94 11.70
C ASP A 39 14.96 4.10 11.77
N SER A 40 15.48 4.73 12.82
CA SER A 40 16.92 5.00 12.99
C SER A 40 17.75 3.71 13.05
N GLY A 41 17.18 2.61 13.54
CA GLY A 41 17.81 1.28 13.53
C GLY A 41 18.13 0.76 12.13
N SER A 42 17.48 1.31 11.10
CA SER A 42 17.77 0.99 9.69
C SER A 42 18.85 1.88 9.05
N PHE A 43 19.36 2.92 9.72
CA PHE A 43 20.38 3.86 9.21
C PHE A 43 21.83 3.38 9.49
N THR A 44 22.09 2.11 9.19
CA THR A 44 23.44 1.53 9.30
C THR A 44 24.34 1.99 8.15
N ALA A 45 25.67 1.99 8.36
CA ALA A 45 26.64 2.34 7.31
C ALA A 45 26.39 1.61 5.98
N LYS A 46 26.11 0.29 6.05
CA LYS A 46 25.77 -0.53 4.89
C LYS A 46 24.55 -0.02 4.12
N ASN A 47 23.50 0.39 4.83
CA ASN A 47 22.27 0.88 4.22
C ASN A 47 22.42 2.31 3.67
N LEU A 48 23.21 3.14 4.35
CA LEU A 48 23.57 4.49 3.87
C LEU A 48 24.34 4.42 2.54
N THR A 49 25.35 3.54 2.45
CA THR A 49 26.10 3.32 1.19
C THR A 49 25.19 2.83 0.06
N LYS A 50 24.29 1.89 0.34
CA LYS A 50 23.31 1.41 -0.66
C LYS A 50 22.37 2.50 -1.14
N ALA A 51 21.99 3.43 -0.26
CA ALA A 51 21.19 4.60 -0.58
C ALA A 51 22.01 5.77 -1.14
N LYS A 52 23.32 5.58 -1.35
CA LYS A 52 24.27 6.58 -1.89
C LYS A 52 24.42 7.83 -1.02
N TYR A 53 24.20 7.71 0.29
CA TYR A 53 24.51 8.77 1.25
C TYR A 53 26.02 8.80 1.56
N LYS A 54 26.59 10.00 1.62
CA LYS A 54 27.97 10.24 2.06
C LYS A 54 28.08 10.34 3.60
N THR A 55 27.08 10.96 4.21
CA THR A 55 26.94 11.20 5.65
C THR A 55 25.57 10.72 6.12
N ASN A 56 25.40 10.53 7.44
CA ASN A 56 24.09 10.18 7.99
C ASN A 56 23.17 11.43 7.94
N PRO A 57 22.08 11.42 7.15
CA PRO A 57 21.18 12.58 7.04
C PRO A 57 20.47 12.91 8.36
N LEU A 58 20.44 11.97 9.31
CA LEU A 58 19.87 12.20 10.63
C LEU A 58 20.75 13.09 11.52
N GLU A 59 22.03 13.30 11.14
CA GLU A 59 23.04 13.97 11.97
C GLU A 59 23.72 15.15 11.25
N ASP A 60 23.63 15.25 9.92
CA ASP A 60 24.35 16.27 9.13
C ASP A 60 23.59 17.60 8.97
N GLY A 61 22.43 17.74 9.62
CA GLY A 61 21.59 18.94 9.57
C GLY A 61 20.80 19.12 8.27
N SER A 62 20.88 18.18 7.32
CA SER A 62 20.12 18.25 6.06
C SER A 62 18.60 18.23 6.26
N LEU A 63 18.13 17.71 7.40
CA LEU A 63 16.71 17.61 7.74
C LEU A 63 16.19 18.75 8.63
N ASN A 64 16.98 19.79 8.90
CA ASN A 64 16.61 20.89 9.79
C ASN A 64 15.36 21.67 9.37
N GLY A 65 15.00 21.61 8.08
CA GLY A 65 13.76 22.22 7.55
C GLY A 65 12.48 21.43 7.84
N PHE A 66 12.57 20.29 8.51
CA PHE A 66 11.46 19.38 8.78
C PHE A 66 11.34 19.07 10.27
N ARG A 67 10.17 18.60 10.70
CA ARG A 67 10.01 18.01 12.03
C ARG A 67 10.48 16.56 11.96
N LEU A 68 11.58 16.22 12.62
CA LEU A 68 12.15 14.87 12.60
C LEU A 68 11.76 14.10 13.87
N LEU A 69 11.10 12.96 13.68
CA LEU A 69 10.83 11.95 14.70
C LEU A 69 11.69 10.71 14.40
N SER A 70 12.82 10.62 15.10
CA SER A 70 13.78 9.52 14.95
C SER A 70 13.59 8.49 16.05
N ILE A 71 13.14 7.29 15.66
CA ILE A 71 12.82 6.21 16.59
C ILE A 71 13.55 4.95 16.13
N ASP A 72 14.12 4.19 17.07
CA ASP A 72 14.60 2.84 16.76
C ASP A 72 13.42 1.87 16.68
N ILE A 73 12.63 2.00 15.60
CA ILE A 73 11.42 1.22 15.35
C ILE A 73 11.75 -0.27 15.28
N SER A 74 12.91 -0.60 14.72
CA SER A 74 13.42 -1.97 14.67
C SER A 74 13.56 -2.57 16.07
N LYS A 75 14.15 -1.86 17.03
CA LYS A 75 14.22 -2.32 18.43
C LYS A 75 12.85 -2.39 19.10
N GLN A 76 12.01 -1.38 18.90
CA GLN A 76 10.66 -1.33 19.49
C GLN A 76 9.80 -2.51 19.04
N VAL A 77 9.82 -2.83 17.74
CA VAL A 77 9.02 -3.95 17.23
C VAL A 77 9.56 -5.29 17.71
N LEU A 78 10.88 -5.46 17.80
CA LEU A 78 11.48 -6.70 18.31
C LEU A 78 11.04 -6.98 19.75
N SER A 79 11.01 -5.95 20.61
CA SER A 79 10.50 -6.08 21.97
C SER A 79 8.99 -6.35 22.01
N ALA A 80 8.21 -5.65 21.20
CA ALA A 80 6.75 -5.81 21.19
C ALA A 80 6.29 -7.22 20.76
N VAL A 81 7.06 -7.90 19.92
CA VAL A 81 6.68 -9.21 19.37
C VAL A 81 7.46 -10.39 19.97
N GLU A 82 8.36 -10.13 20.92
CA GLU A 82 9.15 -11.15 21.62
C GLU A 82 8.29 -12.29 22.21
N PRO A 83 7.14 -12.03 22.87
CA PRO A 83 6.32 -13.10 23.46
C PRO A 83 5.77 -14.12 22.46
N PHE A 84 5.75 -13.80 21.16
CA PHE A 84 5.23 -14.67 20.10
C PHE A 84 6.29 -15.61 19.51
N GLY A 85 7.54 -15.56 19.99
CA GLY A 85 8.59 -16.51 19.61
C GLY A 85 8.96 -16.48 18.12
N LEU A 86 8.68 -15.38 17.42
CA LEU A 86 9.00 -15.25 16.01
C LEU A 86 10.52 -15.15 15.79
N GLY A 87 11.01 -15.78 14.73
CA GLY A 87 12.40 -15.59 14.30
C GLY A 87 12.67 -14.12 13.92
N HIS A 88 13.89 -13.65 14.18
CA HIS A 88 14.30 -12.24 14.02
C HIS A 88 13.83 -11.58 12.70
N LYS A 89 13.95 -12.29 11.56
CA LYS A 89 13.50 -11.80 10.25
C LYS A 89 11.97 -11.58 10.19
N SER A 90 11.20 -12.47 10.81
CA SER A 90 9.74 -12.37 10.87
C SER A 90 9.30 -11.26 11.82
N SER A 91 9.99 -11.09 12.95
CA SER A 91 9.75 -10.00 13.89
C SER A 91 9.98 -8.63 13.24
N LEU A 92 11.10 -8.45 12.53
CA LEU A 92 11.39 -7.20 11.80
C LEU A 92 10.39 -6.89 10.66
N ARG A 93 9.67 -7.89 10.12
CA ARG A 93 8.60 -7.64 9.13
C ARG A 93 7.39 -6.93 9.74
N CYS A 94 7.23 -6.98 11.06
CA CYS A 94 6.13 -6.30 11.75
C CYS A 94 6.38 -4.79 11.90
N LYS A 95 7.58 -4.27 11.56
CA LYS A 95 7.93 -2.86 11.75
C LYS A 95 7.01 -1.88 11.03
N ASN A 96 6.50 -2.28 9.85
CA ASN A 96 5.53 -1.48 9.11
C ASN A 96 4.20 -1.35 9.86
N ILE A 97 3.78 -2.40 10.56
CA ILE A 97 2.55 -2.40 11.36
C ILE A 97 2.75 -1.62 12.66
N TRP A 98 3.94 -1.68 13.26
CA TRP A 98 4.30 -0.78 14.37
C TRP A 98 4.20 0.69 13.95
N ALA A 99 4.82 1.06 12.81
CA ALA A 99 4.75 2.41 12.29
C ALA A 99 3.31 2.83 11.95
N LEU A 100 2.51 1.91 11.40
CA LEU A 100 1.08 2.14 11.17
C LEU A 100 0.35 2.47 12.48
N GLY A 101 0.65 1.76 13.57
CA GLY A 101 0.06 2.04 14.90
C GLY A 101 0.33 3.47 15.36
N LEU A 102 1.57 3.94 15.21
CA LEU A 102 1.96 5.31 15.54
C LEU A 102 1.24 6.34 14.66
N VAL A 103 1.14 6.07 13.36
CA VAL A 103 0.42 6.95 12.41
C VAL A 103 -1.08 6.98 12.71
N MET A 104 -1.68 5.87 13.13
CA MET A 104 -3.08 5.81 13.52
C MET A 104 -3.35 6.67 14.76
N TRP A 105 -2.45 6.62 15.76
CA TRP A 105 -2.51 7.54 16.90
C TRP A 105 -2.37 9.01 16.45
N LEU A 106 -1.38 9.30 15.60
CA LEU A 106 -1.13 10.66 15.09
C LEU A 106 -2.37 11.25 14.41
N PHE A 107 -3.21 10.43 13.78
CA PHE A 107 -4.39 10.88 13.05
C PHE A 107 -5.74 10.59 13.73
N ASP A 108 -5.73 10.23 15.03
CA ASP A 108 -6.93 9.87 15.81
C ASP A 108 -7.79 8.79 15.10
N ARG A 109 -7.16 7.70 14.67
CA ARG A 109 -7.80 6.61 13.93
C ARG A 109 -7.97 5.35 14.78
N ASP A 110 -9.17 4.79 14.70
CA ASP A 110 -9.53 3.53 15.35
C ASP A 110 -8.74 2.35 14.76
N ARG A 111 -8.20 1.51 15.64
CA ARG A 111 -7.38 0.32 15.31
C ARG A 111 -8.21 -0.91 15.02
N ASP A 112 -9.44 -0.99 15.51
CA ASP A 112 -10.25 -2.20 15.45
C ASP A 112 -10.45 -2.73 14.01
N PRO A 113 -10.73 -1.90 12.99
CA PRO A 113 -10.81 -2.39 11.61
C PRO A 113 -9.52 -3.02 11.10
N THR A 114 -8.36 -2.46 11.47
CA THR A 114 -7.05 -2.99 11.11
C THR A 114 -6.78 -4.31 11.84
N ILE A 115 -7.14 -4.41 13.12
CA ILE A 115 -7.01 -5.63 13.92
C ILE A 115 -7.82 -6.76 13.30
N GLU A 116 -9.09 -6.51 12.95
CA GLU A 116 -9.94 -7.51 12.31
C GLU A 116 -9.41 -7.91 10.93
N SER A 117 -8.93 -6.95 10.13
CA SER A 117 -8.30 -7.25 8.84
C SER A 117 -7.06 -8.14 8.99
N LEU A 118 -6.22 -7.91 10.01
CA LEU A 118 -5.06 -8.75 10.31
C LEU A 118 -5.47 -10.17 10.73
N LYS A 119 -6.51 -10.32 11.56
CA LYS A 119 -7.06 -11.63 11.93
C LYS A 119 -7.58 -12.39 10.72
N THR A 120 -8.33 -11.73 9.84
CA THR A 120 -8.85 -12.36 8.62
C THR A 120 -7.70 -12.77 7.68
N LYS A 121 -6.74 -11.86 7.44
CA LYS A 121 -5.61 -12.09 6.52
C LYS A 121 -4.71 -13.25 6.96
N PHE A 122 -4.52 -13.41 8.27
CA PHE A 122 -3.66 -14.43 8.85
C PHE A 122 -4.45 -15.48 9.65
N ALA A 123 -5.70 -15.75 9.25
CA ALA A 123 -6.56 -16.72 9.95
C ALA A 123 -5.91 -18.11 10.09
N ASN A 124 -5.11 -18.51 9.09
CA ASN A 124 -4.38 -19.79 9.09
C ASN A 124 -3.04 -19.74 9.86
N LYS A 125 -2.64 -18.58 10.40
CA LYS A 125 -1.37 -18.33 11.10
C LYS A 125 -1.59 -17.33 12.26
N PRO A 126 -2.34 -17.73 13.30
CA PRO A 126 -2.73 -16.83 14.39
C PRO A 126 -1.55 -16.21 15.13
N GLU A 127 -0.41 -16.89 15.22
CA GLU A 127 0.84 -16.38 15.79
C GLU A 127 1.37 -15.15 15.03
N ILE A 128 1.26 -15.16 13.70
CA ILE A 128 1.63 -14.00 12.86
C ILE A 128 0.60 -12.89 13.02
N ALA A 129 -0.69 -13.22 13.09
CA ALA A 129 -1.75 -12.25 13.32
C ALA A 129 -1.51 -11.50 14.64
N ASN A 130 -1.33 -12.25 15.73
CA ASN A 130 -1.16 -11.71 17.07
C ASN A 130 0.12 -10.88 17.21
N ALA A 131 1.23 -11.30 16.59
CA ALA A 131 2.45 -10.50 16.57
C ALA A 131 2.27 -9.16 15.84
N ASN A 132 1.57 -9.14 14.70
CA ASN A 132 1.28 -7.89 14.00
C ASN A 132 0.33 -6.99 14.82
N ILE A 133 -0.68 -7.57 15.49
CA ILE A 133 -1.58 -6.82 16.38
C ILE A 133 -0.81 -6.24 17.57
N ALA A 134 0.11 -6.99 18.17
CA ALA A 134 0.96 -6.50 19.24
C ALA A 134 1.87 -5.35 18.77
N ALA A 135 2.46 -5.47 17.57
CA ALA A 135 3.23 -4.40 16.96
C ALA A 135 2.36 -3.14 16.73
N LEU A 136 1.15 -3.29 16.18
CA LEU A 136 0.20 -2.19 15.98
C LEU A 136 -0.12 -1.47 17.29
N ASN A 137 -0.43 -2.24 18.33
CA ASN A 137 -0.79 -1.70 19.63
C ASN A 137 0.40 -1.01 20.31
N ALA A 138 1.60 -1.56 20.20
CA ALA A 138 2.82 -0.96 20.72
C ALA A 138 3.15 0.36 20.03
N GLY A 139 3.00 0.45 18.70
CA GLY A 139 3.21 1.70 17.97
C GLY A 139 2.22 2.79 18.35
N HIS A 140 0.95 2.44 18.55
CA HIS A 140 -0.06 3.38 19.04
C HIS A 140 0.21 3.80 20.49
N ALA A 141 0.55 2.86 21.37
CA ALA A 141 0.88 3.15 22.77
C ALA A 141 2.14 4.03 22.90
N TYR A 142 3.09 3.91 21.98
CA TYR A 142 4.23 4.81 21.90
C TYR A 142 3.77 6.26 21.69
N GLY A 143 2.81 6.50 20.79
CA GLY A 143 2.23 7.84 20.59
C GLY A 143 1.61 8.42 21.86
N GLU A 144 0.86 7.62 22.62
CA GLU A 144 0.21 8.04 23.87
C GLU A 144 1.21 8.40 24.99
N THR A 145 2.35 7.72 25.03
CA THR A 145 3.27 7.76 26.19
C THR A 145 4.56 8.52 25.93
N ALA A 146 4.95 8.72 24.67
CA ALA A 146 6.17 9.41 24.32
C ALA A 146 6.00 10.93 24.45
N GLU A 147 6.99 11.58 25.06
CA GLU A 147 7.15 13.02 24.95
C GLU A 147 7.63 13.35 23.54
N LEU A 148 6.69 13.64 22.65
CA LEU A 148 7.02 13.96 21.27
C LEU A 148 7.61 15.38 21.15
N PRO A 149 8.55 15.59 20.20
CA PRO A 149 9.07 16.92 19.89
C PRO A 149 7.97 17.96 19.65
N THR A 150 8.27 19.21 19.98
CA THR A 150 7.34 20.34 19.87
C THR A 150 6.74 20.43 18.47
N GLY A 151 5.41 20.54 18.39
CA GLY A 151 4.69 20.61 17.12
C GLY A 151 4.30 19.27 16.51
N ILE A 152 4.60 18.14 17.17
CA ILE A 152 4.03 16.82 16.83
C ILE A 152 2.91 16.53 17.83
N HIS A 153 1.67 16.61 17.36
CA HIS A 153 0.48 16.36 18.15
C HIS A 153 -0.55 15.63 17.30
N VAL A 154 -1.53 15.03 17.97
CA VAL A 154 -2.65 14.35 17.31
C VAL A 154 -3.35 15.34 16.37
N TYR A 155 -3.36 15.01 15.09
CA TYR A 155 -4.08 15.71 14.05
C TYR A 155 -5.38 14.97 13.76
N LYS A 156 -6.48 15.43 14.35
CA LYS A 156 -7.79 14.83 14.12
C LYS A 156 -8.27 15.12 12.69
N VAL A 157 -8.24 14.11 11.83
CA VAL A 157 -8.80 14.23 10.48
C VAL A 157 -10.33 14.21 10.58
N PRO A 158 -11.04 15.30 10.22
CA PRO A 158 -12.50 15.31 10.29
C PRO A 158 -13.09 14.21 9.40
N LYS A 159 -14.19 13.62 9.87
CA LYS A 159 -14.94 12.63 9.07
C LYS A 159 -15.47 13.31 7.81
N ALA A 160 -15.28 12.67 6.66
CA ALA A 160 -15.90 13.13 5.42
C ALA A 160 -17.42 13.05 5.52
N LYS A 161 -18.11 14.04 4.95
CA LYS A 161 -19.57 14.00 4.78
C LYS A 161 -19.87 13.15 3.56
N VAL A 162 -19.98 11.84 3.76
CA VAL A 162 -20.32 10.88 2.70
C VAL A 162 -21.81 10.57 2.79
N SER A 163 -22.48 10.51 1.64
CA SER A 163 -23.89 10.10 1.57
C SER A 163 -24.08 8.69 2.13
N PRO A 164 -25.21 8.35 2.78
CA PRO A 164 -25.47 6.97 3.17
C PRO A 164 -25.47 6.04 1.93
N GLY A 165 -24.78 4.91 2.00
CA GLY A 165 -24.70 3.97 0.87
C GLY A 165 -23.73 2.82 1.10
N THR A 166 -23.74 1.86 0.18
CA THR A 166 -22.76 0.77 0.14
C THR A 166 -21.56 1.21 -0.69
N TYR A 167 -20.44 1.39 -0.02
CA TYR A 167 -19.18 1.77 -0.66
C TYR A 167 -18.33 0.53 -0.93
N ARG A 168 -17.61 0.54 -2.05
CA ARG A 168 -16.63 -0.49 -2.38
C ARG A 168 -15.34 0.16 -2.82
N ASN A 169 -14.22 -0.31 -2.26
CA ASN A 169 -12.90 0.05 -2.73
C ASN A 169 -12.52 -0.86 -3.89
N ILE A 170 -12.24 -0.28 -5.06
CA ILE A 170 -11.82 -1.00 -6.27
C ILE A 170 -10.67 -0.27 -6.94
N THR A 171 -9.83 -1.00 -7.64
CA THR A 171 -8.78 -0.42 -8.49
C THR A 171 -9.33 -0.11 -9.88
N GLY A 172 -8.61 0.70 -10.67
CA GLY A 172 -8.95 0.93 -12.08
C GLY A 172 -9.00 -0.37 -12.90
N THR A 173 -8.11 -1.32 -12.62
CA THR A 173 -8.12 -2.66 -13.20
C THR A 173 -9.43 -3.39 -12.92
N THR A 174 -9.83 -3.44 -11.65
CA THR A 174 -11.07 -4.11 -11.22
C THR A 174 -12.29 -3.44 -11.85
N ALA A 175 -12.32 -2.10 -11.88
CA ALA A 175 -13.39 -1.35 -12.51
C ALA A 175 -13.50 -1.65 -14.01
N LEU A 176 -12.39 -1.67 -14.74
CA LEU A 176 -12.37 -1.99 -16.17
C LEU A 176 -12.84 -3.42 -16.44
N ALA A 177 -12.29 -4.40 -15.71
CA ALA A 177 -12.68 -5.80 -15.86
C ALA A 177 -14.18 -6.01 -15.61
N TRP A 178 -14.72 -5.41 -14.54
CA TRP A 178 -16.15 -5.51 -14.24
C TRP A 178 -17.01 -4.77 -15.25
N GLY A 179 -16.54 -3.66 -15.81
CA GLY A 179 -17.21 -2.96 -16.90
C GLY A 179 -17.31 -3.83 -18.16
N LEU A 180 -16.24 -4.52 -18.52
CA LEU A 180 -16.23 -5.47 -19.65
C LEU A 180 -17.18 -6.65 -19.40
N ILE A 181 -17.17 -7.22 -18.19
CA ILE A 181 -18.08 -8.29 -17.79
C ILE A 181 -19.53 -7.79 -17.86
N ALA A 182 -19.82 -6.61 -17.31
CA ALA A 182 -21.17 -6.05 -17.33
C ALA A 182 -21.66 -5.82 -18.77
N GLY A 183 -20.80 -5.29 -19.65
CA GLY A 183 -21.11 -5.13 -21.07
C GLY A 183 -21.39 -6.47 -21.77
N SER A 184 -20.58 -7.49 -21.51
CA SER A 184 -20.77 -8.85 -22.02
C SER A 184 -22.07 -9.49 -21.52
N GLU A 185 -22.41 -9.36 -20.24
CA GLU A 185 -23.65 -9.89 -19.67
C GLU A 185 -24.89 -9.16 -20.20
N LEU A 186 -24.86 -7.82 -20.29
CA LEU A 186 -26.00 -7.02 -20.78
C LEU A 186 -26.25 -7.16 -22.28
N SER A 187 -25.20 -7.43 -23.07
CA SER A 187 -25.32 -7.64 -24.51
C SER A 187 -25.57 -9.10 -24.89
N GLU A 188 -25.47 -10.02 -23.94
CA GLU A 188 -25.51 -11.48 -24.17
C GLU A 188 -24.41 -11.96 -25.15
N ILE A 189 -23.27 -11.27 -25.22
CA ILE A 189 -22.13 -11.63 -26.07
C ILE A 189 -20.97 -12.12 -25.20
N ASP A 190 -20.46 -13.33 -25.47
CA ASP A 190 -19.29 -13.90 -24.78
C ASP A 190 -18.07 -12.96 -24.83
N LEU A 191 -17.39 -12.76 -23.70
CA LEU A 191 -16.16 -11.98 -23.64
C LEU A 191 -14.95 -12.85 -23.94
N VAL A 192 -14.13 -12.44 -24.92
CA VAL A 192 -12.80 -13.02 -25.18
C VAL A 192 -11.76 -11.94 -24.94
N PHE A 193 -10.91 -12.15 -23.93
CA PHE A 193 -9.83 -11.24 -23.59
C PHE A 193 -8.47 -11.86 -23.94
N ALA A 194 -7.78 -11.28 -24.92
CA ALA A 194 -6.47 -11.73 -25.37
C ALA A 194 -5.40 -10.69 -25.01
N SER A 195 -4.33 -11.08 -24.33
CA SER A 195 -3.27 -10.13 -23.93
C SER A 195 -1.91 -10.79 -23.82
N TYR A 196 -0.85 -10.01 -24.03
CA TYR A 196 0.51 -10.36 -23.64
C TYR A 196 0.85 -9.68 -22.30
N PRO A 197 1.53 -10.36 -21.35
CA PRO A 197 1.82 -9.78 -20.05
C PRO A 197 2.78 -8.56 -20.11
N ILE A 198 2.26 -7.38 -19.79
CA ILE A 198 3.03 -6.14 -19.60
C ILE A 198 2.49 -5.33 -18.40
N THR A 199 3.38 -4.72 -17.61
CA THR A 199 2.96 -3.85 -16.49
C THR A 199 2.54 -2.48 -17.03
N PRO A 200 1.38 -1.90 -16.61
CA PRO A 200 0.41 -2.37 -15.60
C PRO A 200 -0.77 -3.20 -16.16
N ALA A 201 -0.84 -3.44 -17.46
CA ALA A 201 -1.98 -4.03 -18.16
C ALA A 201 -2.28 -5.50 -17.78
N SER A 202 -1.27 -6.29 -17.40
CA SER A 202 -1.41 -7.70 -17.00
C SER A 202 -2.45 -7.93 -15.90
N ASN A 203 -2.67 -6.94 -15.03
CA ASN A 203 -3.61 -7.06 -13.93
C ASN A 203 -5.06 -7.27 -14.43
N VAL A 204 -5.41 -6.78 -15.63
CA VAL A 204 -6.76 -6.94 -16.20
C VAL A 204 -6.99 -8.40 -16.56
N LEU A 205 -5.99 -9.07 -17.16
CA LEU A 205 -6.02 -10.50 -17.43
C LEU A 205 -6.20 -11.29 -16.13
N HIS A 206 -5.40 -10.97 -15.09
CA HIS A 206 -5.48 -11.66 -13.80
C HIS A 206 -6.85 -11.53 -13.13
N GLU A 207 -7.46 -10.34 -13.16
CA GLU A 207 -8.81 -10.12 -12.65
C GLU A 207 -9.83 -10.96 -13.43
N LEU A 208 -9.86 -10.85 -14.76
CA LEU A 208 -10.81 -11.55 -15.63
C LEU A 208 -10.71 -13.08 -15.54
N VAL A 209 -9.51 -13.65 -15.33
CA VAL A 209 -9.31 -15.10 -15.15
C VAL A 209 -10.09 -15.65 -13.95
N THR A 210 -10.34 -14.84 -12.92
CA THR A 210 -11.11 -15.25 -11.73
C THR A 210 -12.63 -15.24 -11.93
N HIS A 211 -13.10 -14.75 -13.08
CA HIS A 211 -14.51 -14.45 -13.35
C HIS A 211 -15.11 -15.29 -14.50
N LYS A 212 -14.60 -16.51 -14.72
CA LYS A 212 -15.03 -17.41 -15.81
C LYS A 212 -16.52 -17.75 -15.80
N GLN A 213 -17.18 -17.65 -14.64
CA GLN A 213 -18.61 -17.84 -14.48
C GLN A 213 -19.46 -16.85 -15.31
N PHE A 214 -18.89 -15.72 -15.75
CA PHE A 214 -19.56 -14.71 -16.57
C PHE A 214 -19.20 -14.83 -18.07
N ARG A 215 -19.07 -16.08 -18.58
CA ARG A 215 -18.75 -16.37 -19.99
C ARG A 215 -17.46 -15.68 -20.49
N VAL A 216 -16.51 -15.46 -19.58
CA VAL A 216 -15.20 -14.87 -19.88
C VAL A 216 -14.22 -15.95 -20.32
N LYS A 217 -13.65 -15.79 -21.51
CA LYS A 217 -12.53 -16.57 -22.03
C LYS A 217 -11.29 -15.69 -22.06
N THR A 218 -10.18 -16.18 -21.53
CA THR A 218 -8.91 -15.45 -21.54
C THR A 218 -7.86 -16.21 -22.35
N PHE A 219 -7.04 -15.48 -23.10
CA PHE A 219 -5.97 -16.01 -23.92
C PHE A 219 -4.69 -15.22 -23.66
N GLN A 220 -3.66 -15.90 -23.15
CA GLN A 220 -2.34 -15.31 -23.03
C GLN A 220 -1.57 -15.59 -24.31
N ALA A 221 -1.36 -14.55 -25.11
CA ALA A 221 -0.64 -14.65 -26.37
C ALA A 221 0.88 -14.65 -26.14
N GLU A 222 1.63 -14.98 -27.20
CA GLU A 222 3.08 -14.97 -27.25
C GLU A 222 3.69 -13.56 -27.38
N ASP A 223 2.94 -12.62 -27.97
CA ASP A 223 3.29 -11.20 -28.12
C ASP A 223 2.02 -10.35 -28.29
N GLU A 224 2.17 -9.02 -28.29
CA GLU A 224 1.07 -8.06 -28.43
C GLU A 224 0.37 -8.13 -29.81
N ILE A 225 1.08 -8.55 -30.87
CA ILE A 225 0.52 -8.68 -32.23
C ILE A 225 -0.44 -9.88 -32.26
N ALA A 226 -0.01 -11.02 -31.75
CA ALA A 226 -0.83 -12.21 -31.60
C ALA A 226 -2.04 -11.93 -30.68
N ALA A 227 -1.85 -11.17 -29.60
CA ALA A 227 -2.94 -10.77 -28.71
C ALA A 227 -4.03 -9.95 -29.44
N VAL A 228 -3.65 -8.89 -30.17
CA VAL A 228 -4.62 -8.07 -30.89
C VAL A 228 -5.26 -8.84 -32.05
N CYS A 229 -4.50 -9.67 -32.77
CA CYS A 229 -5.04 -10.53 -33.83
C CYS A 229 -6.07 -11.52 -33.29
N ALA A 230 -5.81 -12.14 -32.13
CA ALA A 230 -6.74 -13.05 -31.48
C ALA A 230 -8.03 -12.34 -31.04
N ALA A 231 -7.92 -11.13 -30.47
CA ALA A 231 -9.09 -10.32 -30.10
C ALA A 231 -9.94 -9.93 -31.32
N VAL A 232 -9.31 -9.52 -32.43
CA VAL A 232 -10.02 -9.22 -33.69
C VAL A 232 -10.68 -10.47 -34.26
N GLY A 233 -9.99 -11.61 -34.26
CA GLY A 233 -10.54 -12.89 -34.70
C GLY A 233 -11.76 -13.32 -33.87
N ALA A 234 -11.70 -13.15 -32.54
CA ALA A 234 -12.83 -13.40 -31.66
C ALA A 234 -14.03 -12.48 -31.97
N SER A 235 -13.76 -11.20 -32.26
CA SER A 235 -14.78 -10.24 -32.67
C SER A 235 -15.47 -10.64 -33.98
N PHE A 236 -14.69 -11.06 -34.97
CA PHE A 236 -15.21 -11.56 -36.24
C PHE A 236 -16.07 -12.83 -36.05
N ALA A 237 -15.70 -13.70 -35.10
CA ALA A 237 -16.44 -14.92 -34.78
C ALA A 237 -17.72 -14.69 -33.95
N GLY A 238 -18.04 -13.44 -33.58
CA GLY A 238 -19.26 -13.08 -32.86
C GLY A 238 -19.12 -12.98 -31.34
N SER A 239 -17.89 -12.96 -30.81
CA SER A 239 -17.62 -12.65 -29.39
C SER A 239 -17.21 -11.19 -29.20
N LEU A 240 -17.23 -10.69 -27.97
CA LEU A 240 -16.65 -9.40 -27.62
C LEU A 240 -15.14 -9.59 -27.44
N GLY A 241 -14.37 -9.34 -28.49
CA GLY A 241 -12.92 -9.45 -28.46
C GLY A 241 -12.25 -8.20 -27.91
N VAL A 242 -11.44 -8.36 -26.86
CA VAL A 242 -10.77 -7.26 -26.17
C VAL A 242 -9.30 -7.60 -25.94
N THR A 243 -8.43 -6.60 -25.99
CA THR A 243 -7.02 -6.71 -25.61
C THR A 243 -6.61 -5.53 -24.71
N SER A 244 -5.49 -5.66 -23.99
CA SER A 244 -4.85 -4.57 -23.25
C SER A 244 -3.35 -4.63 -23.44
N SER A 245 -2.71 -3.45 -23.41
CA SER A 245 -1.25 -3.31 -23.46
C SER A 245 -0.83 -1.98 -22.81
N ALA A 246 0.48 -1.71 -22.80
CA ALA A 246 1.09 -0.44 -22.42
C ALA A 246 2.11 -0.02 -23.51
N GLY A 247 2.31 1.28 -23.68
CA GLY A 247 3.24 1.84 -24.67
C GLY A 247 4.64 2.12 -24.12
#